data_AF-A0A926YEG6-F1
#
_entry.id   AF-A0A926YEG6-F1
#
_cell.length_a   1.000
_cell.length_b   1.000
_cell.length_c   1.000
_cell.angle_alpha   90.00
_cell.angle_beta   90.00
_cell.angle_gamma   90.00
#
_symmetry.space_group_name_H-M   'P 1'
#
loop_
_entity.id
_entity.type
_entity.pdbx_description
1 polymer ?
#
loop_
_entity_poly.entity_id
_entity_poly.type
_entity_poly.pdbx_seq_one_letter_code
_entity_poly.pdbx_strand_id
1 'polypeptide(L)'
;MDITEVSKASGLPASTIRFYEEKGLIQSNGRNGLRRLFDANVIQRLALISLGRSAGFSLDEIGEMFTSEGPEINRTLLLAKADELDKKIKELTAMRDGLRHAAACTAPNHFECPKFLRFLRVAGKNRFRQPNKLKDSKLEAQKKPSKQY
;
A
#
# COMPACT_ATOMS: atom_id res chain seq x y z
N MET A 1 -7.42 15.19 -23.80
CA MET A 1 -8.32 15.21 -22.63
C MET A 1 -7.85 16.27 -21.66
N ASP A 2 -8.74 17.09 -21.12
CA ASP A 2 -8.39 17.97 -20.00
C ASP A 2 -8.36 17.22 -18.66
N ILE A 3 -7.82 17.85 -17.62
CA ILE A 3 -7.66 17.20 -16.31
C ILE A 3 -8.99 16.80 -15.67
N THR A 4 -10.09 17.49 -15.99
CA THR A 4 -11.42 17.18 -15.45
C THR A 4 -11.97 15.93 -16.13
N GLU A 5 -11.77 15.78 -17.44
CA GLU A 5 -12.10 14.56 -18.17
C GLU A 5 -11.29 13.35 -17.66
N VAL A 6 -9.98 13.53 -17.46
CA VAL A 6 -9.11 12.48 -16.91
C VAL A 6 -9.53 12.10 -15.50
N SER A 7 -9.88 13.07 -14.66
CA SER A 7 -10.36 12.83 -13.30
C SER A 7 -11.65 12.01 -13.28
N LYS A 8 -12.61 12.34 -14.14
CA LYS A 8 -13.86 11.57 -14.27
C LYS A 8 -13.62 10.16 -14.78
N ALA A 9 -12.77 10.00 -15.79
CA ALA A 9 -12.49 8.69 -16.40
C ALA A 9 -11.66 7.76 -15.49
N SER A 10 -10.71 8.31 -14.73
CA SER A 10 -9.84 7.53 -13.83
C SER A 10 -10.41 7.38 -12.41
N GLY A 11 -11.41 8.18 -12.02
CA GLY A 11 -11.90 8.28 -10.64
C GLY A 11 -10.91 8.92 -9.67
N LEU A 12 -9.76 9.42 -10.15
CA LEU A 12 -8.75 10.06 -9.31
C LEU A 12 -9.02 11.56 -9.18
N PRO A 13 -8.81 12.16 -8.00
CA PRO A 13 -8.86 13.60 -7.83
C PRO A 13 -7.85 14.31 -8.75
N ALA A 14 -8.21 15.50 -9.24
CA ALA A 14 -7.31 16.31 -10.06
C ALA A 14 -5.98 16.64 -9.34
N SER A 15 -5.99 16.75 -8.01
CA SER A 15 -4.77 16.90 -7.20
C SER A 15 -3.84 15.70 -7.32
N THR A 16 -4.37 14.48 -7.29
CA THR A 16 -3.60 13.24 -7.48
C THR A 16 -3.00 13.17 -8.89
N ILE A 17 -3.77 13.56 -9.91
CA ILE A 17 -3.27 13.61 -11.29
C ILE A 17 -2.12 14.60 -11.43
N ARG A 18 -2.25 15.82 -10.86
CA ARG A 18 -1.16 16.81 -10.84
C ARG A 18 0.07 16.29 -10.11
N PHE A 19 -0.13 15.63 -8.96
CA PHE A 19 0.97 15.05 -8.21
C PHE A 19 1.72 13.96 -9.00
N TYR A 20 1.00 13.11 -9.75
CA TYR A 20 1.63 12.12 -10.63
C TYR A 20 2.35 12.76 -11.82
N GLU A 21 1.82 13.86 -12.35
CA GLU A 21 2.51 14.64 -13.38
C GLU A 21 3.79 15.29 -12.84
N GLU A 22 3.75 15.88 -11.65
CA GLU A 22 4.93 16.47 -10.97
C GLU A 22 6.00 15.41 -10.67
N LYS A 23 5.58 14.18 -10.37
CA LYS A 23 6.48 13.03 -10.21
C LYS A 23 6.96 12.43 -11.54
N GLY A 24 6.58 12.98 -12.68
CA GLY A 24 6.95 12.50 -14.02
C GLY A 24 6.31 11.16 -14.41
N LEU A 25 5.38 10.66 -13.60
CA LEU A 25 4.70 9.38 -13.84
C LEU A 25 3.67 9.45 -14.94
N ILE A 26 3.20 10.65 -15.28
CA ILE A 26 2.39 10.96 -16.46
C ILE A 26 2.89 12.30 -17.01
N GLN A 27 2.59 12.59 -18.28
CA GLN A 27 2.98 13.85 -18.89
C GLN A 27 1.79 14.46 -19.64
N SER A 28 1.63 15.78 -19.52
CA SER A 28 0.77 16.54 -20.41
C SER A 28 1.45 16.75 -21.76
N ASN A 29 0.70 16.65 -22.85
CA ASN A 29 1.21 16.86 -24.21
C ASN A 29 1.07 18.32 -24.67
N GLY A 30 0.54 19.18 -23.81
CA GLY A 30 0.41 20.60 -24.07
C GLY A 30 -0.59 21.28 -23.16
N ARG A 31 -0.97 22.49 -23.56
CA ARG A 31 -2.00 23.28 -22.89
C ARG A 31 -2.97 23.87 -23.90
N ASN A 32 -4.23 23.95 -23.52
CA ASN A 32 -5.23 24.77 -24.20
C ASN A 32 -5.62 25.92 -23.25
N GLY A 33 -5.03 27.10 -23.48
CA GLY A 33 -5.06 28.22 -22.54
C GLY A 33 -4.43 27.84 -21.19
N LEU A 34 -5.20 27.93 -20.11
CA LEU A 34 -4.75 27.57 -18.76
C LEU A 34 -4.90 26.08 -18.43
N ARG A 35 -5.53 25.28 -19.30
CA ARG A 35 -5.83 23.86 -19.05
C ARG A 35 -4.74 22.97 -19.63
N ARG A 36 -4.26 22.02 -18.82
CA ARG A 36 -3.38 20.93 -19.28
C ARG A 36 -4.16 19.95 -20.14
N LEU A 37 -3.52 19.49 -21.20
CA LEU A 37 -4.02 18.43 -22.06
C LEU A 37 -3.19 17.16 -21.86
N PHE A 38 -3.89 16.04 -21.79
CA PHE A 38 -3.32 14.70 -21.72
C PHE A 38 -3.77 13.88 -22.92
N ASP A 39 -2.90 12.99 -23.36
CA ASP A 39 -3.23 11.98 -24.36
C ASP A 39 -4.21 10.95 -23.79
N ALA A 40 -4.98 10.27 -24.65
CA ALA A 40 -5.93 9.24 -24.23
C ALA A 40 -5.24 8.06 -23.50
N ASN A 41 -3.98 7.77 -23.82
CA ASN A 41 -3.18 6.74 -23.16
C ASN A 41 -2.95 6.99 -21.66
N VAL A 42 -3.17 8.23 -21.18
CA VAL A 42 -2.98 8.59 -19.77
C VAL A 42 -3.86 7.75 -18.85
N ILE A 43 -5.04 7.33 -19.31
CA ILE A 43 -5.97 6.50 -18.52
C ILE A 43 -5.37 5.12 -18.25
N GLN A 44 -4.77 4.49 -19.26
CA GLN A 44 -4.10 3.20 -19.11
C GLN A 44 -2.88 3.32 -18.18
N ARG A 45 -2.13 4.43 -18.30
CA ARG A 45 -0.98 4.71 -17.44
C ARG A 45 -1.39 4.91 -15.98
N LEU A 46 -2.46 5.67 -15.73
CA LEU A 46 -3.04 5.85 -14.40
C LEU A 46 -3.57 4.53 -13.81
N ALA A 47 -4.20 3.69 -14.63
CA ALA A 47 -4.65 2.37 -14.20
C ALA A 47 -3.47 1.48 -13.76
N LEU A 48 -2.37 1.50 -14.51
CA LEU A 48 -1.16 0.75 -14.17
C LEU A 48 -0.49 1.28 -12.89
N ILE A 49 -0.42 2.61 -12.69
CA ILE A 49 0.05 3.21 -11.43
C ILE A 49 -0.82 2.75 -10.26
N SER A 50 -2.14 2.75 -10.42
CA SER A 50 -3.08 2.31 -9.38
C SER A 50 -2.92 0.83 -9.05
N LEU A 51 -2.72 -0.02 -10.07
CA LEU A 51 -2.41 -1.44 -9.91
C LEU A 51 -1.10 -1.65 -9.14
N GLY A 52 -0.02 -0.99 -9.55
CA GLY A 52 1.28 -1.08 -8.87
C GLY A 52 1.19 -0.66 -7.40
N ARG A 53 0.52 0.46 -7.12
CA ARG A 53 0.28 0.88 -5.73
C ARG A 53 -0.48 -0.15 -4.91
N SER A 54 -1.51 -0.76 -5.51
CA SER A 54 -2.31 -1.80 -4.85
C SER A 54 -1.52 -3.08 -4.61
N ALA A 55 -0.56 -3.38 -5.48
CA ALA A 55 0.38 -4.48 -5.35
C ALA A 55 1.54 -4.20 -4.37
N GLY A 56 1.61 -3.01 -3.77
CA GLY A 56 2.61 -2.65 -2.78
C GLY A 56 3.92 -2.09 -3.36
N PHE A 57 3.89 -1.60 -4.60
CA PHE A 57 4.98 -0.81 -5.16
C PHE A 57 4.90 0.65 -4.68
N SER A 58 6.06 1.23 -4.43
CA SER A 58 6.25 2.66 -4.28
C SER A 58 6.10 3.38 -5.62
N LEU A 59 5.88 4.69 -5.57
CA LEU A 59 5.78 5.50 -6.79
C LEU A 59 7.11 5.58 -7.56
N ASP A 60 8.23 5.50 -6.85
CA ASP A 60 9.55 5.54 -7.47
C ASP A 60 9.82 4.22 -8.23
N GLU A 61 9.54 3.06 -7.62
CA GLU A 61 9.59 1.75 -8.30
C GLU A 61 8.65 1.68 -9.53
N ILE A 62 7.48 2.31 -9.45
CA ILE A 62 6.55 2.41 -10.59
C ILE A 62 7.12 3.33 -11.68
N GLY A 63 7.78 4.43 -11.30
CA GLY A 63 8.39 5.37 -12.23
C GLY A 63 9.50 4.75 -13.07
N GLU A 64 10.32 3.88 -12.46
CA GLU A 64 11.36 3.10 -13.15
C GLU A 64 10.78 2.20 -14.27
N MET A 65 9.52 1.79 -14.18
CA MET A 65 8.87 0.99 -15.22
C MET A 65 8.44 1.78 -16.45
N PHE A 66 8.42 3.12 -16.39
CA PHE A 66 7.91 4.00 -17.44
C PHE A 66 8.99 4.83 -18.16
N THR A 67 10.23 4.34 -18.19
CA THR A 67 11.37 5.01 -18.82
C THR A 67 11.17 5.20 -20.33
N SER A 68 11.67 6.33 -20.85
CA SER A 68 11.57 6.75 -22.25
C SER A 68 12.25 5.79 -23.24
N GLU A 69 13.20 4.99 -22.75
CA GLU A 69 14.00 4.04 -23.55
C GLU A 69 13.32 2.65 -23.68
N GLY A 70 12.10 2.51 -23.14
CA GLY A 70 11.38 1.24 -23.05
C GLY A 70 11.47 0.67 -21.64
N PRO A 71 10.47 -0.13 -21.22
CA PRO A 71 10.34 -0.48 -19.82
C PRO A 71 11.47 -1.44 -19.41
N GLU A 72 12.39 -0.97 -18.56
CA GLU A 72 13.31 -1.84 -17.83
C GLU A 72 12.54 -2.58 -16.73
N ILE A 73 11.68 -3.51 -17.14
CA ILE A 73 10.87 -4.28 -16.23
C ILE A 73 11.80 -5.19 -15.43
N ASN A 74 12.08 -4.83 -14.18
CA ASN A 74 12.77 -5.69 -13.24
C ASN A 74 11.88 -6.89 -12.88
N ARG A 75 12.00 -7.96 -13.67
CA ARG A 75 11.21 -9.19 -13.51
C ARG A 75 11.40 -9.81 -12.13
N THR A 76 12.59 -9.70 -11.56
CA THR A 76 12.89 -10.20 -10.21
C THR A 76 12.09 -9.44 -9.15
N LEU A 77 12.00 -8.10 -9.25
CA LEU A 77 11.18 -7.30 -8.35
C LEU A 77 9.69 -7.65 -8.48
N LEU A 78 9.19 -7.82 -9.70
CA LEU A 78 7.80 -8.24 -9.94
C LEU A 78 7.49 -9.58 -9.27
N LEU A 79 8.37 -10.57 -9.42
CA LEU A 79 8.22 -11.89 -8.79
C LEU A 79 8.25 -11.79 -7.26
N ALA A 80 9.18 -11.01 -6.70
CA ALA A 80 9.26 -10.79 -5.26
C ALA A 80 7.96 -10.16 -4.70
N LYS A 81 7.37 -9.19 -5.41
CA LYS A 81 6.09 -8.58 -5.04
C LYS A 81 4.93 -9.56 -5.19
N ALA A 82 4.94 -10.41 -6.20
CA ALA A 82 3.96 -11.50 -6.32
C ALA A 82 4.03 -12.46 -5.12
N ASP A 83 5.23 -12.84 -4.69
CA ASP A 83 5.43 -13.69 -3.50
C ASP A 83 4.95 -13.01 -2.20
N GLU A 84 5.14 -11.69 -2.07
CA GLU A 84 4.59 -10.90 -0.97
C GLU A 84 3.05 -10.91 -0.97
N LEU A 85 2.44 -10.74 -2.14
CA LEU A 85 0.99 -10.83 -2.31
C LEU A 85 0.47 -12.23 -1.97
N ASP A 86 1.14 -13.30 -2.37
CA ASP A 86 0.77 -14.67 -2.02
C ASP A 86 0.79 -14.93 -0.51
N LYS A 87 1.80 -14.38 0.19
CA LYS A 87 1.83 -14.40 1.66
C LYS A 87 0.62 -13.68 2.23
N LYS A 88 0.27 -12.51 1.70
CA LYS A 88 -0.89 -11.73 2.15
C LYS A 88 -2.22 -12.44 1.88
N ILE A 89 -2.36 -13.09 0.72
CA ILE A 89 -3.53 -13.89 0.36
C ILE A 89 -3.69 -15.05 1.36
N LYS A 90 -2.62 -15.75 1.71
CA LYS A 90 -2.66 -16.83 2.72
C LYS A 90 -3.12 -16.31 4.08
N GLU A 91 -2.61 -15.15 4.52
CA GLU A 91 -3.05 -14.51 5.78
C GLU A 91 -4.54 -14.15 5.74
N LEU A 92 -4.97 -13.44 4.70
CA LEU A 92 -6.36 -12.98 4.56
C LEU A 92 -7.33 -14.16 4.42
N THR A 93 -6.93 -15.21 3.72
CA THR A 93 -7.68 -16.47 3.61
C THR A 93 -7.88 -17.11 4.97
N ALA A 94 -6.81 -17.24 5.76
CA ALA A 94 -6.90 -17.79 7.12
C ALA A 94 -7.80 -16.94 8.02
N MET A 95 -7.74 -15.61 7.92
CA MET A 95 -8.64 -14.71 8.67
C MET A 95 -10.10 -14.88 8.25
N ARG A 96 -10.38 -14.88 6.94
CA ARG A 96 -11.72 -15.11 6.39
C ARG A 96 -12.30 -16.43 6.85
N ASP A 97 -11.52 -17.49 6.78
CA ASP A 97 -11.96 -18.84 7.15
C ASP A 97 -12.20 -18.94 8.67
N GLY A 98 -11.40 -18.24 9.48
CA GLY A 98 -11.64 -18.07 10.92
C GLY A 98 -12.96 -17.35 11.22
N LEU A 99 -13.25 -16.25 10.52
CA LEU A 99 -14.51 -15.50 10.67
C LEU A 99 -15.73 -16.34 10.26
N ARG A 100 -15.65 -17.03 9.13
CA ARG A 100 -16.70 -17.95 8.67
C ARG A 100 -16.93 -19.08 9.67
N HIS A 101 -15.84 -19.63 10.22
CA HIS A 101 -15.94 -20.67 11.23
C HIS A 101 -16.59 -20.18 12.51
N ALA A 102 -16.23 -18.99 13.01
CA ALA A 102 -16.85 -18.39 14.19
C ALA A 102 -18.36 -18.23 14.00
N ALA A 103 -18.80 -17.73 12.83
CA ALA A 103 -20.22 -17.54 12.53
C ALA A 103 -21.03 -18.84 12.48
N ALA A 104 -20.41 -19.96 12.07
CA ALA A 104 -21.10 -21.26 11.93
C ALA A 104 -20.87 -22.19 13.14
N CYS A 105 -20.07 -21.79 14.12
CA CYS A 105 -19.71 -22.65 15.23
C CYS A 105 -20.87 -22.73 16.23
N THR A 106 -21.33 -23.94 16.51
CA THR A 106 -22.37 -24.22 17.51
C THR A 106 -21.83 -24.34 18.93
N ALA A 107 -20.53 -24.13 19.14
CA ALA A 107 -19.95 -24.15 20.47
C ALA A 107 -20.53 -22.98 21.30
N PRO A 108 -20.89 -23.22 22.57
CA PRO A 108 -21.45 -22.18 23.44
C PRO A 108 -20.44 -21.05 23.70
N ASN A 109 -19.14 -21.33 23.55
CA ASN A 109 -18.06 -20.36 23.63
C ASN A 109 -17.04 -20.59 22.51
N HIS A 110 -16.79 -19.58 21.68
CA HIS A 110 -15.82 -19.67 20.59
C HIS A 110 -14.39 -19.90 21.07
N PHE A 111 -14.05 -19.50 22.30
CA PHE A 111 -12.75 -19.78 22.91
C PHE A 111 -12.54 -21.23 23.34
N GLU A 112 -13.61 -22.01 23.40
CA GLU A 112 -13.54 -23.46 23.67
C GLU A 112 -13.42 -24.26 22.37
N CYS A 113 -13.55 -23.62 21.21
CA CYS A 113 -13.40 -24.28 19.92
C CYS A 113 -11.91 -24.41 19.53
N PRO A 114 -11.34 -25.64 19.48
CA PRO A 114 -9.91 -25.83 19.15
C PRO A 114 -9.57 -25.32 17.74
N LYS A 115 -10.54 -25.38 16.83
CA LYS A 115 -10.39 -24.91 15.44
C LYS A 115 -10.34 -23.37 15.39
N PHE A 116 -11.16 -22.68 16.17
CA PHE A 116 -11.10 -21.21 16.29
C PHE A 116 -9.79 -20.74 16.93
N LEU A 117 -9.33 -21.39 18.00
CA LEU A 117 -8.03 -21.08 18.62
C LEU A 117 -6.85 -21.28 17.66
N ARG A 118 -6.91 -22.30 16.78
CA ARG A 118 -5.92 -22.50 15.72
C ARG A 118 -5.93 -21.35 14.72
N PHE A 119 -7.10 -20.88 14.30
CA PHE A 119 -7.23 -19.71 13.43
C PHE A 119 -6.67 -18.44 14.09
N LEU A 120 -6.97 -18.20 15.37
CA LEU A 120 -6.41 -17.08 16.13
C LEU A 120 -4.88 -17.11 16.21
N ARG A 121 -4.28 -18.29 16.40
CA ARG A 121 -2.81 -18.42 16.43
C ARG A 121 -2.17 -18.14 15.07
N VAL A 122 -2.79 -18.57 13.98
CA VAL A 122 -2.30 -18.33 12.62
C VAL A 122 -2.46 -16.85 12.25
N ALA A 123 -3.61 -16.25 12.53
CA ALA A 123 -3.89 -14.84 12.24
C ALA A 123 -3.13 -13.86 13.17
N GLY A 124 -2.80 -14.29 14.40
CA GLY A 124 -2.12 -13.49 15.42
C GLY A 124 -0.60 -13.44 15.29
N LYS A 125 0.03 -14.41 14.61
CA LYS A 125 1.51 -14.53 14.51
C LYS A 125 2.21 -13.26 14.02
N ASN A 126 1.55 -12.43 13.20
CA ASN A 126 2.12 -11.18 12.68
C ASN A 126 1.74 -9.90 13.45
N ARG A 127 0.74 -9.94 14.35
CA ARG A 127 0.31 -8.74 15.11
C ARG A 127 0.88 -8.65 16.53
N PHE A 128 1.21 -9.78 17.16
CA PHE A 128 1.81 -9.80 18.50
C PHE A 128 3.34 -9.67 18.51
N ARG A 129 3.99 -9.60 17.33
CA ARG A 129 5.45 -9.62 17.19
C ARG A 129 6.10 -8.24 17.03
N GLN A 130 5.39 -7.14 17.27
CA GLN A 130 6.02 -5.82 17.41
C GLN A 130 6.18 -5.46 18.89
N PRO A 131 7.32 -5.78 19.54
CA PRO A 131 7.76 -4.98 20.67
C PRO A 131 8.07 -3.58 20.14
N ASN A 132 7.28 -2.62 20.60
CA ASN A 132 7.39 -1.21 20.28
C ASN A 132 8.80 -0.68 20.64
N LYS A 133 9.69 -0.50 19.66
CA LYS A 133 10.97 0.22 19.83
C LYS A 133 10.71 1.73 19.94
N LEU A 134 9.99 2.14 20.97
CA LEU A 134 9.71 3.55 21.29
C LEU A 134 9.78 3.78 22.81
N LYS A 135 10.79 3.22 23.47
CA LYS A 135 11.19 3.61 24.83
C LYS A 135 12.68 3.34 25.04
N ASP A 136 13.56 4.08 24.39
CA ASP A 136 15.00 4.15 24.77
C ASP A 136 15.66 5.47 24.31
N SER A 137 14.94 6.59 24.32
CA SER A 137 15.54 7.91 24.07
C SER A 137 15.10 9.01 25.04
N LYS A 138 14.46 8.66 26.16
CA LYS A 138 14.00 9.64 27.16
C LYS A 138 14.45 9.40 28.60
N LEU A 139 15.33 8.43 28.89
CA LEU A 139 15.87 8.22 30.24
C LEU A 139 17.28 8.79 30.50
N GLU A 140 18.00 9.29 29.49
CA GLU A 140 19.36 9.82 29.70
C GLU A 140 19.45 11.35 29.86
N ALA A 141 18.34 12.09 29.74
CA ALA A 141 18.36 13.56 29.80
C ALA A 141 17.93 14.18 31.15
N GLN A 142 17.75 13.40 32.22
CA GLN A 142 17.32 13.91 33.54
C GLN A 142 18.25 13.54 34.71
N LYS A 143 19.56 13.44 34.48
CA LYS A 143 20.55 13.46 35.56
C LYS A 143 21.61 14.53 35.30
N LYS A 144 21.28 15.79 35.63
CA LYS A 144 22.28 16.78 36.04
C LYS A 144 21.89 17.28 37.44
N PRO A 145 22.81 17.24 38.42
CA PRO A 145 22.50 17.62 39.79
C PRO A 145 22.47 19.14 39.94
N SER A 146 21.45 19.64 40.64
CA SER A 146 21.39 21.00 41.17
C SER A 146 22.60 21.24 42.08
N LYS A 147 23.49 22.16 41.70
CA LYS A 147 24.40 22.81 42.64
C LYS A 147 23.73 24.10 43.14
N GLN A 148 23.75 24.21 44.45
CA GLN A 148 23.35 25.33 45.30
C GLN A 148 23.98 26.66 44.82
N TYR A 149 23.23 27.75 44.92
CA TYR A 149 23.52 28.91 45.77
C TYR A 149 22.28 29.81 45.86
#